data_AF-A0A5E4IZL7-F1
#
_entry.id   AF-A0A5E4IZL7-F1
#
_cell.length_a   1.000
_cell.length_b   1.000
_cell.length_c   1.000
_cell.angle_alpha   90.00
_cell.angle_beta   90.00
_cell.angle_gamma   90.00
#
_symmetry.space_group_name_H-M   'P 1'
#
loop_
_entity.id
_entity.type
_entity.pdbx_description
1 polymer ?
#
loop_
_entity_poly.entity_id
_entity_poly.type
_entity_poly.pdbx_seq_one_letter_code
_entity_poly.pdbx_strand_id
1 'polypeptide(L)' 'MWQEAFQTWYCPFCQQQTIKVHFIPSAKIRKATRGSGQSGSVMTKRNPNLTILTDSCSNCGKTKEEIEPKLLY' A
#
# COMPACT_ATOMS: atom_id res chain seq x y z
N MET A 1 16.27 -6.97 -2.66
CA MET A 1 15.04 -7.78 -2.52
C MET A 1 14.03 -6.93 -1.79
N TRP A 2 12.91 -6.56 -2.43
CA TRP A 2 11.82 -5.86 -1.76
C TRP A 2 11.03 -6.92 -1.00
N GLN A 3 10.97 -6.81 0.33
CA GLN A 3 10.17 -7.71 1.15
C GLN A 3 8.70 -7.29 1.00
N GLU A 4 7.98 -7.99 0.12
CA GLU A 4 6.52 -8.00 0.13
C GLU A 4 6.08 -8.51 1.50
N ALA A 5 5.46 -7.63 2.30
CA ALA A 5 5.04 -7.95 3.65
C ALA A 5 3.53 -8.20 3.66
N PHE A 6 3.14 -9.47 3.73
CA PHE A 6 1.78 -9.84 4.10
C PHE A 6 1.60 -9.56 5.59
N GLN A 7 0.68 -8.66 5.92
CA GLN A 7 0.35 -8.30 7.29
C GLN A 7 -1.12 -8.62 7.58
N THR A 8 -1.43 -8.81 8.86
CA THR A 8 -2.81 -9.00 9.32
C THR A 8 -3.18 -7.82 10.19
N TRP A 9 -4.17 -7.04 9.77
CA TRP A 9 -4.61 -5.83 10.46
C TRP A 9 -6.05 -6.00 10.96
N TYR A 10 -6.43 -5.26 11.99
CA TYR A 10 -7.82 -5.21 12.41
C TYR A 10 -8.67 -4.38 11.44
N CYS A 11 -9.92 -4.78 11.24
CA CYS A 11 -10.86 -4.00 10.45
C CYS A 11 -11.00 -2.58 11.05
N PRO A 12 -10.77 -1.50 10.28
CA PRO A 12 -10.84 -0.11 10.78
C PRO A 12 -12.28 0.39 11.03
N PHE A 13 -13.28 -0.49 10.87
CA PHE A 13 -14.68 -0.18 11.15
C PHE A 13 -15.17 -0.88 12.42
N CYS A 14 -15.07 -2.21 12.47
CA CYS A 14 -15.59 -2.98 13.59
C CYS A 14 -14.52 -3.39 14.61
N GLN A 15 -13.23 -3.37 14.24
CA GLN A 15 -12.09 -3.83 15.05
C GLN A 15 -12.19 -5.27 15.61
N GLN A 16 -13.23 -6.02 15.24
CA GLN A 16 -13.50 -7.37 15.76
C GLN A 16 -12.91 -8.48 14.88
N GLN A 17 -12.71 -8.21 13.58
CA GLN A 17 -12.15 -9.17 12.64
C GLN A 17 -10.82 -8.67 12.10
N THR A 18 -9.89 -9.59 11.88
CA THR A 18 -8.63 -9.33 11.20
C THR A 18 -8.76 -9.56 9.69
N ILE A 19 -8.15 -8.68 8.91
CA ILE A 19 -8.09 -8.71 7.45
C ILE A 19 -6.64 -8.89 7.02
N LYS A 20 -6.44 -9.66 5.95
CA LYS A 20 -5.11 -9.84 5.35
C LYS A 20 -4.84 -8.70 4.38
N VAL A 21 -3.72 -8.03 4.59
CA VAL A 21 -3.30 -6.86 3.82
C VAL A 21 -1.94 -7.15 3.21
N HIS A 22 -1.82 -6.90 1.92
CA HIS A 22 -0.56 -6.89 1.20
C HIS A 22 -0.05 -5.46 1.13
N PHE A 23 1.01 -5.17 1.88
CA PHE A 23 1.61 -3.83 1.92
C PHE A 23 2.89 -3.80 1.08
N ILE A 24 2.89 -2.97 0.05
CA ILE A 24 4.05 -2.72 -0.80
C ILE A 24 4.61 -1.34 -0.42
N PRO A 25 5.75 -1.30 0.32
CA PRO A 25 6.35 -0.04 0.72
C PRO A 25 6.73 0.80 -0.50
N SER A 26 6.55 2.11 -0.38
CA SER A 26 6.94 3.09 -1.39
C SER A 26 8.43 3.01 -1.70
N ALA A 27 8.77 2.46 -2.87
CA ALA A 27 10.14 2.41 -3.35
C ALA A 27 10.55 3.77 -3.93
N LYS A 28 11.68 4.32 -3.46
CA LYS A 28 12.36 5.43 -4.13
C LYS A 28 13.09 4.87 -5.35
N ILE A 29 12.49 4.98 -6.53
CA ILE A 29 13.15 4.59 -7.77
C ILE A 29 14.07 5.74 -8.19
N ARG A 30 15.38 5.56 -8.05
CA ARG A 30 16.35 6.46 -8.70
C ARG A 30 16.37 6.11 -10.19
N LYS A 31 15.67 6.89 -11.02
CA LYS A 31 15.89 6.83 -12.48
C LYS A 31 17.21 7.50 -12.80
N ALA A 32 18.23 6.72 -13.16
CA ALA A 32 19.46 7.26 -13.71
C ALA A 32 19.19 7.69 -15.16
N THR A 33 18.87 8.97 -15.36
CA THR A 33 18.83 9.56 -16.70
C THR A 33 20.27 9.74 -17.20
N ARG A 34 20.69 8.91 -18.17
CA ARG A 34 21.92 9.12 -18.96
C ARG A 34 21.71 10.30 -19.91
N GLY A 35 21.69 11.52 -19.38
CA GLY A 35 21.65 12.76 -20.15
C GLY A 35 22.95 13.53 -19.94
N SER A 36 23.74 13.68 -20.99
CA SER A 36 24.93 14.54 -21.03
C SER A 36 24.52 15.99 -20.78
N GLY A 37 24.65 16.48 -19.55
CA GLY A 37 24.69 17.94 -19.31
C GLY A 37 23.94 18.50 -18.11
N GLN A 38 22.97 17.80 -17.49
CA GLN A 38 22.31 18.33 -16.28
C GLN A 38 21.97 17.23 -15.28
N SER A 39 22.63 17.28 -14.13
CA SER A 39 22.38 16.41 -12.97
C SER A 39 21.05 16.77 -12.30
N GLY A 40 19.93 16.48 -12.95
CA GLY A 40 18.59 16.56 -12.37
C GLY A 40 18.13 15.18 -11.91
N SER A 41 18.45 14.79 -10.67
CA SER A 41 17.93 13.55 -10.08
C SER A 41 16.43 13.73 -9.78
N VAL A 42 15.55 13.39 -10.73
CA VAL A 42 14.10 13.38 -10.50
C VAL A 42 13.76 12.20 -9.59
N MET A 43 13.61 12.46 -8.29
CA MET A 43 13.11 11.46 -7.34
C MET A 43 11.59 11.34 -7.48
N THR A 44 11.10 10.38 -8.26
CA THR A 44 9.68 10.04 -8.25
C THR A 44 9.40 9.18 -7.01
N LYS A 45 8.69 9.73 -6.02
CA LYS A 45 8.12 8.92 -4.93
C LYS A 45 6.99 8.08 -5.53
N ARG A 46 7.12 6.76 -5.56
CA ARG A 46 5.98 5.88 -5.80
C ARG A 46 5.18 5.82 -4.50
N ASN A 47 3.89 6.15 -4.52
CA ASN A 47 3.05 6.03 -3.33
C ASN A 47 3.04 4.58 -2.82
N PRO A 48 3.00 4.36 -1.50
CA PRO A 48 2.85 3.02 -0.94
C PRO A 48 1.56 2.42 -1.49
N ASN A 49 1.62 1.15 -1.90
CA ASN A 49 0.46 0.46 -2.45
C ASN A 49 -0.01 -0.54 -1.38
N LEU A 50 -1.25 -0.39 -0.93
CA LEU A 50 -1.87 -1.25 0.07
C LEU A 50 -3.01 -1.99 -0.62
N THR A 51 -2.98 -3.31 -0.63
CA THR A 51 -4.04 -4.11 -1.24
C THR A 51 -4.63 -5.05 -0.21
N ILE A 52 -5.95 -5.00 -0.03
CA ILE A 52 -6.67 -5.88 0.90
C ILE A 52 -6.99 -7.19 0.16
N LEU A 53 -6.64 -8.32 0.76
CA LEU A 53 -6.86 -9.65 0.16
C LEU A 53 -8.24 -10.24 0.46
N THR A 54 -9.01 -9.61 1.36
CA THR A 54 -10.37 -10.00 1.72
C THR A 54 -11.37 -9.08 1.03
N ASP A 55 -12.36 -9.64 0.32
CA ASP A 55 -13.35 -8.83 -0.42
C ASP A 55 -14.26 -8.00 0.49
N SER A 56 -14.60 -8.52 1.66
CA SER A 56 -15.39 -7.81 2.67
C SER A 56 -15.08 -8.29 4.08
N CYS A 57 -15.37 -7.43 5.07
CA CYS A 57 -15.39 -7.83 6.47
C CYS A 57 -16.70 -8.57 6.77
N SER A 58 -16.60 -9.81 7.23
CA SER A 58 -17.74 -10.67 7.57
C SER A 58 -18.60 -10.11 8.71
N ASN A 59 -18.05 -9.23 9.55
CA ASN A 59 -18.75 -8.69 10.71
C ASN A 59 -19.49 -7.38 10.42
N CYS A 60 -18.88 -6.41 9.72
CA CYS A 60 -19.53 -5.14 9.40
C CYS A 60 -20.04 -5.04 7.96
N GLY A 61 -19.78 -6.04 7.13
CA GLY A 61 -20.18 -6.06 5.71
C GLY A 61 -19.42 -5.09 4.80
N LYS A 62 -18.46 -4.34 5.34
CA LYS A 62 -17.71 -3.33 4.58
C LYS A 62 -16.81 -3.97 3.55
N THR A 63 -16.86 -3.46 2.32
CA THR A 63 -16.07 -3.98 1.21
C THR A 63 -14.63 -3.50 1.28
N LYS A 64 -13.73 -4.18 0.57
CA LYS A 64 -12.33 -3.76 0.43
C LYS A 64 -12.19 -2.31 -0.03
N GLU A 65 -13.07 -1.83 -0.93
CA GLU A 65 -13.05 -0.47 -1.46
C GLU A 65 -13.33 0.59 -0.39
N GLU A 66 -14.11 0.25 0.63
CA GLU A 66 -14.38 1.14 1.77
C GLU A 66 -13.27 1.09 2.82
N ILE A 67 -12.59 -0.05 2.95
CA ILE A 67 -11.55 -0.29 3.96
C ILE A 67 -10.20 0.28 3.51
N GLU A 68 -9.84 0.11 2.24
CA GLU A 68 -8.56 0.53 1.66
C GLU A 68 -8.23 2.02 1.88
N PRO A 69 -9.13 2.99 1.56
CA PRO A 69 -8.84 4.41 1.78
C PRO A 69 -8.68 4.75 3.27
N LYS A 70 -9.35 4.01 4.16
CA LYS A 70 -9.30 4.25 5.61
C LYS A 70 -8.03 3.70 6.27
N LEU A 71 -7.30 2.85 5.56
CA LEU A 71 -6.00 2.30 5.98
C LEU A 71 -4.81 3.08 5.39
N LEU A 72 -5.04 3.79 4.29
CA LEU A 72 -4.02 4.61 3.62
C LEU A 72 -3.93 6.04 4.15
N TYR A 73 -4.91 6.50 4.93
CA TYR A 73 -5.01 7.84 5.53
C TYR A 73 -4.79 7.79 7.04
#